data_AF-D5Q2F0-F1
#
_entry.id   AF-D5Q2F0-F1
#
_cell.length_a   1.000
_cell.length_b   1.000
_cell.length_c   1.000
_cell.angle_alpha   90.00
_cell.angle_beta   90.00
_cell.angle_gamma   90.00
#
_symmetry.space_group_name_H-M   'P 1'
#
loop_
_entity.id
_entity.type
_entity.pdbx_description
1 polymer ?
#
loop_
_entity_poly.entity_id
_entity_poly.type
_entity_poly.pdbx_seq_one_letter_code
_entity_poly.pdbx_strand_id
1 'polypeptide(L)'
;MIILSKRELFAMLPSVDEVLSDNRIVEIINEYPRSLVLESVREVIDLKRQFILRLKEDISNSVTIEFGEIIESAIERVKLNYSLSLKKVINATGTVIHTNLGRSLLSEDIKDELWCAASRYSNLEYDLDNGERGSRYSHLTSTIKRLTGAEDVLVVNNNAAAVLLVLSTMAKGGEAIVSRGELVEVGGSFRIPSIMALSGAELVEVGSTNKTHLKDYKEAITEDTNVLMKVHTSNYRIMGFTESVSIEELVNLGKKYKLPVIEDLGSGVFIDLSKYGLSYEPTVLDSIRQGADVVTFSGDKMLGGPQAGIIVGKKEYIEKMKKNQLTRALRVDKLTICALEATLRMYLDETKAIENIPTLKMLTYKIEELEVKANKLFEKITALNLNANINIEDGFSQVGGGSMPLETISTKVIAITPEHMNVSSLEKKLRLSEAHIIARVYDNKYVLDVRTIFDDEFDVIVDELRKAFN
;
A
#
# COMPACT_ATOMS: atom_id res chain seq x y z
N MET A 1 54.06 -4.34 4.40
CA MET A 1 52.77 -4.14 5.09
C MET A 1 53.05 -3.48 6.42
N ILE A 2 52.57 -2.26 6.63
CA ILE A 2 52.67 -1.57 7.92
C ILE A 2 51.46 -2.03 8.74
N ILE A 3 51.70 -2.67 9.89
CA ILE A 3 50.65 -3.05 10.83
C ILE A 3 50.41 -1.81 11.69
N LEU A 4 49.25 -1.16 11.54
CA LEU A 4 48.87 0.00 12.35
C LEU A 4 48.21 -0.45 13.64
N SER A 5 48.63 0.11 14.76
CA SER A 5 47.97 -0.03 16.06
C SER A 5 46.66 0.77 16.10
N LYS A 6 45.72 0.39 16.98
CA LYS A 6 44.48 1.18 17.21
C LYS A 6 44.76 2.64 17.52
N ARG A 7 45.85 2.93 18.24
CA ARG A 7 46.26 4.28 18.60
C ARG A 7 46.63 5.10 17.36
N GLU A 8 47.34 4.49 16.40
CA GLU A 8 47.69 5.13 15.13
C GLU A 8 46.44 5.36 14.26
N LEU A 9 45.48 4.42 14.26
CA LEU A 9 44.20 4.58 13.56
C LEU A 9 43.35 5.72 14.15
N PHE A 10 43.29 5.87 15.48
CA PHE A 10 42.59 7.01 16.10
C PHE A 10 43.25 8.34 15.77
N ALA A 11 44.59 8.38 15.66
CA ALA A 11 45.33 9.59 15.30
C ALA A 11 45.11 10.01 13.82
N MET A 12 44.64 9.09 12.96
CA MET A 12 44.28 9.38 11.57
C MET A 12 42.87 9.95 11.40
N LEU A 13 42.03 9.95 12.45
CA LEU A 13 40.72 10.59 12.36
C LEU A 13 40.88 12.12 12.34
N PRO A 14 40.38 12.81 11.30
CA PRO A 14 40.44 14.26 11.25
C PRO A 14 39.55 14.89 12.31
N SER A 15 39.88 16.12 12.68
CA SER A 15 38.97 16.97 13.44
C SER A 15 37.77 17.39 12.58
N VAL A 16 36.69 17.78 13.25
CA VAL A 16 35.50 18.31 12.56
C VAL A 16 35.85 19.57 11.76
N ASP A 17 36.69 20.44 12.31
CA ASP A 17 37.10 21.69 11.65
C ASP A 17 37.96 21.44 10.40
N GLU A 18 38.83 20.42 10.42
CA GLU A 18 39.60 19.99 9.25
C GLU A 18 38.68 19.51 8.12
N VAL A 19 37.68 18.70 8.44
CA VAL A 19 36.69 18.24 7.46
C VAL A 19 35.86 19.40 6.91
N LEU A 20 35.41 20.32 7.77
CA LEU A 20 34.63 21.49 7.36
C LEU A 20 35.41 22.49 6.50
N SER A 21 36.75 22.43 6.54
CA SER A 21 37.63 23.30 5.75
C SER A 21 37.96 22.72 4.36
N ASP A 22 37.61 21.46 4.08
CA ASP A 22 37.80 20.85 2.75
C ASP A 22 36.85 21.52 1.75
N ASN A 23 37.37 21.92 0.58
CA ASN A 23 36.61 22.63 -0.45
C ASN A 23 35.34 21.88 -0.87
N ARG A 24 35.35 20.53 -0.91
CA ARG A 24 34.18 19.73 -1.27
C ARG A 24 33.07 19.84 -0.22
N ILE A 25 33.43 19.96 1.05
CA ILE A 25 32.47 20.19 2.13
C ILE A 25 31.97 21.63 2.13
N VAL A 26 32.85 22.60 1.83
CA VAL A 26 32.45 24.01 1.67
C VAL A 26 31.42 24.16 0.54
N GLU A 27 31.59 23.46 -0.58
CA GLU A 27 30.59 23.40 -1.67
C GLU A 27 29.25 22.85 -1.16
N ILE A 28 29.27 21.75 -0.41
CA ILE A 28 28.05 21.17 0.19
C ILE A 28 27.38 22.10 1.21
N ILE A 29 28.13 22.92 1.95
CA ILE A 29 27.54 23.93 2.86
C ILE A 29 26.77 25.01 2.10
N ASN A 30 27.10 25.28 0.83
CA ASN A 30 26.35 26.23 0.01
C ASN A 30 25.03 25.65 -0.51
N GLU A 31 24.92 24.32 -0.61
CA GLU A 31 23.72 23.62 -1.08
C GLU A 31 22.80 23.16 0.06
N TYR A 32 23.36 22.83 1.23
CA TYR A 32 22.66 22.22 2.36
C TYR A 32 22.80 23.04 3.66
N PRO A 33 21.84 22.97 4.60
CA PRO A 33 21.94 23.68 5.87
C PRO A 33 23.23 23.32 6.62
N ARG A 34 24.04 24.32 6.97
CA ARG A 34 25.33 24.12 7.65
C ARG A 34 25.23 23.27 8.93
N SER A 35 24.14 23.41 9.69
CA SER A 35 23.90 22.61 10.90
C SER A 35 23.81 21.10 10.59
N LEU A 36 23.18 20.74 9.47
CA LEU A 36 23.07 19.37 9.00
C LEU A 36 24.42 18.84 8.55
N VAL A 37 25.19 19.65 7.80
CA VAL A 37 26.56 19.28 7.39
C VAL A 37 27.43 18.98 8.61
N LEU A 38 27.41 19.85 9.62
CA LEU A 38 28.14 19.65 10.87
C LEU A 38 27.73 18.36 11.59
N GLU A 39 26.43 18.08 11.68
CA GLU A 39 25.89 16.85 12.28
C GLU A 39 26.36 15.61 11.53
N SER A 40 26.21 15.58 10.20
CA SER A 40 26.63 14.46 9.34
C SER A 40 28.14 14.21 9.40
N VAL A 41 28.97 15.26 9.45
CA VAL A 41 30.43 15.14 9.64
C VAL A 41 30.74 14.49 11.00
N ARG A 42 30.08 14.95 12.08
CA ARG A 42 30.25 14.36 13.42
C ARG A 42 29.83 12.90 13.46
N GLU A 43 28.70 12.56 12.83
CA GLU A 43 28.21 11.18 12.72
C GLU A 43 29.22 10.28 12.02
N VAL A 44 29.75 10.70 10.87
CA VAL A 44 30.73 9.90 10.10
C VAL A 44 32.02 9.68 10.87
N ILE A 45 32.54 10.75 11.50
CA ILE A 45 33.73 10.64 12.35
C ILE A 45 33.46 9.69 13.53
N ASP A 46 32.28 9.77 14.16
CA ASP A 46 31.91 8.87 15.26
C ASP A 46 31.73 7.42 14.81
N LEU A 47 31.13 7.18 13.65
CA LEU A 47 31.02 5.84 13.06
C LEU A 47 32.39 5.21 12.80
N LYS A 48 33.33 5.98 12.22
CA LYS A 48 34.71 5.52 12.04
C LYS A 48 35.40 5.30 13.38
N ARG A 49 35.18 6.16 14.39
CA ARG A 49 35.67 5.98 15.77
C ARG A 49 35.15 4.67 16.38
N GLN A 50 33.85 4.40 16.29
CA GLN A 50 33.23 3.17 16.80
C GLN A 50 33.73 1.93 16.05
N PHE A 51 33.98 2.04 14.76
CA PHE A 51 34.59 0.97 13.97
C PHE A 51 35.98 0.61 14.50
N ILE A 52 36.87 1.59 14.75
CA ILE A 52 38.20 1.36 15.32
C ILE A 52 38.11 0.69 16.71
N LEU A 53 37.16 1.11 17.56
CA LEU A 53 36.96 0.51 18.89
C LEU A 53 36.66 -0.98 18.81
N ARG A 54 35.84 -1.41 17.84
CA ARG A 54 35.40 -2.80 17.66
C ARG A 54 36.44 -3.72 17.01
N LEU A 55 37.53 -3.19 16.46
CA LEU A 55 38.62 -4.01 15.92
C LEU A 55 39.23 -4.86 17.04
N LYS A 56 39.64 -6.10 16.76
CA LYS A 56 40.44 -6.91 17.70
C LYS A 56 41.89 -6.45 17.67
N GLU A 57 42.65 -6.59 18.77
CA GLU A 57 44.04 -6.12 18.86
C GLU A 57 44.99 -6.82 17.87
N ASP A 58 44.68 -8.05 17.46
CA ASP A 58 45.50 -8.88 16.57
C ASP A 58 45.13 -8.80 15.06
N ILE A 59 44.49 -7.74 14.58
CA ILE A 59 44.16 -7.64 13.15
C ILE A 59 45.38 -7.20 12.35
N SER A 60 46.11 -8.21 11.87
CA SER A 60 47.04 -8.11 10.75
C SER A 60 46.23 -8.19 9.45
N ASN A 61 45.83 -7.04 8.89
CA ASN A 61 45.57 -6.77 7.46
C ASN A 61 45.05 -5.34 7.26
N SER A 62 45.87 -4.49 6.63
CA SER A 62 45.51 -3.35 5.75
C SER A 62 44.30 -2.46 6.07
N VAL A 63 43.99 -2.15 7.33
CA VAL A 63 42.97 -1.12 7.64
C VAL A 63 43.67 0.24 7.68
N THR A 64 43.26 1.15 6.79
CA THR A 64 43.69 2.55 6.81
C THR A 64 42.46 3.45 6.83
N ILE A 65 42.61 4.67 7.33
CA ILE A 65 41.54 5.67 7.32
C ILE A 65 42.03 6.80 6.44
N GLU A 66 41.45 6.89 5.25
CA GLU A 66 41.79 7.95 4.31
C GLU A 66 40.88 9.16 4.53
N PHE A 67 41.49 10.35 4.55
CA PHE A 67 40.74 11.60 4.67
C PHE A 67 39.70 11.76 3.55
N GLY A 68 40.07 11.36 2.32
CA GLY A 68 39.18 11.37 1.16
C GLY A 68 37.89 10.58 1.38
N GLU A 69 37.98 9.35 1.92
CA GLU A 69 36.81 8.52 2.23
C GLU A 69 35.90 9.16 3.28
N ILE A 70 36.47 9.87 4.27
CA ILE A 70 35.68 10.55 5.31
C ILE A 70 34.91 11.71 4.69
N ILE A 71 35.54 12.47 3.79
CA ILE A 71 34.86 13.55 3.07
C ILE A 71 33.71 12.98 2.24
N GLU A 72 33.95 11.96 1.43
CA GLU A 72 32.91 11.33 0.61
C GLU A 72 31.77 10.76 1.45
N SER A 73 32.10 10.03 2.53
CA SER A 73 31.11 9.50 3.49
C SER A 73 30.29 10.62 4.14
N ALA A 74 30.91 11.77 4.47
CA ALA A 74 30.22 12.92 5.02
C ALA A 74 29.26 13.54 4.01
N ILE A 75 29.68 13.71 2.75
CA ILE A 75 28.83 14.22 1.67
C ILE A 75 27.62 13.29 1.45
N GLU A 76 27.84 11.98 1.37
CA GLU A 76 26.76 10.99 1.27
C GLU A 76 25.82 11.06 2.47
N ARG A 77 26.37 11.17 3.68
CA ARG A 77 25.56 11.29 4.91
C ARG A 77 24.70 12.55 4.91
N VAL A 78 25.22 13.69 4.45
CA VAL A 78 24.43 14.92 4.31
C VAL A 78 23.28 14.70 3.33
N LYS A 79 23.57 14.16 2.15
CA LYS A 79 22.55 13.87 1.13
C LYS A 79 21.48 12.94 1.68
N LEU A 80 21.87 11.88 2.39
CA LEU A 80 20.95 10.95 3.03
C LEU A 80 20.08 11.64 4.10
N ASN A 81 20.69 12.39 5.01
CA ASN A 81 19.97 13.06 6.10
C ASN A 81 19.07 14.20 5.61
N TYR A 82 19.39 14.83 4.47
CA TYR A 82 18.55 15.87 3.85
C TYR A 82 17.41 15.32 2.99
N SER A 83 17.57 14.09 2.51
CA SER A 83 16.60 13.49 1.60
C SER A 83 15.29 13.08 2.31
N LEU A 84 14.19 13.03 1.57
CA LEU A 84 12.91 12.54 2.11
C LEU A 84 13.04 11.12 2.64
N SER A 85 12.48 10.83 3.81
CA SER A 85 12.49 9.47 4.38
C SER A 85 11.59 8.50 3.61
N LEU A 86 10.52 8.99 2.97
CA LEU A 86 9.71 8.21 2.04
C LEU A 86 10.44 8.10 0.69
N LYS A 87 10.79 6.87 0.30
CA LYS A 87 11.56 6.58 -0.90
C LYS A 87 10.75 5.81 -1.93
N LYS A 88 11.07 6.01 -3.20
CA LYS A 88 10.71 5.05 -4.25
C LYS A 88 11.46 3.75 -3.98
N VAL A 89 10.79 2.62 -4.22
CA VAL A 89 11.36 1.28 -4.16
C VAL A 89 10.96 0.52 -5.42
N ILE A 90 11.77 -0.44 -5.84
CA ILE A 90 11.40 -1.37 -6.92
C ILE A 90 10.77 -2.61 -6.29
N ASN A 91 9.50 -2.85 -6.61
CA ASN A 91 8.79 -4.03 -6.15
C ASN A 91 9.01 -5.21 -7.11
N ALA A 92 9.90 -6.12 -6.75
CA ALA A 92 10.15 -7.37 -7.46
C ALA A 92 9.60 -8.59 -6.69
N THR A 93 8.70 -8.40 -5.72
CA THR A 93 8.18 -9.51 -4.91
C THR A 93 7.05 -10.27 -5.60
N GLY A 94 6.37 -9.65 -6.57
CA GLY A 94 5.18 -10.23 -7.20
C GLY A 94 3.90 -10.05 -6.38
N THR A 95 3.95 -9.34 -5.26
CA THR A 95 2.75 -8.95 -4.52
C THR A 95 2.23 -7.63 -5.08
N VAL A 96 1.07 -7.65 -5.75
CA VAL A 96 0.54 -6.46 -6.43
C VAL A 96 0.05 -5.40 -5.43
N ILE A 97 -0.84 -5.78 -4.52
CA ILE A 97 -1.34 -4.91 -3.44
C ILE A 97 -0.48 -5.15 -2.20
N HIS A 98 0.71 -4.54 -2.20
CA HIS A 98 1.68 -4.76 -1.15
C HIS A 98 1.51 -3.73 -0.01
N THR A 99 0.96 -4.16 1.13
CA THR A 99 0.65 -3.26 2.26
C THR A 99 1.87 -2.45 2.73
N ASN A 100 3.06 -3.07 2.81
CA ASN A 100 4.27 -2.37 3.24
C ASN A 100 4.84 -1.40 2.18
N LEU A 101 4.53 -1.57 0.89
CA LEU A 101 5.10 -0.78 -0.21
C LEU A 101 4.08 0.21 -0.80
N GLY A 102 2.99 0.51 -0.06
CA GLY A 102 2.04 1.55 -0.45
C GLY A 102 0.76 1.07 -1.15
N ARG A 103 0.49 -0.24 -1.18
CA ARG A 103 -0.70 -0.85 -1.79
C ARG A 103 -0.82 -0.55 -3.30
N SER A 104 -1.86 0.17 -3.71
CA SER A 104 -2.20 0.42 -5.10
C SER A 104 -1.50 1.64 -5.65
N LEU A 105 -1.23 1.60 -6.96
CA LEU A 105 -0.48 2.62 -7.65
C LEU A 105 -1.42 3.54 -8.43
N LEU A 106 -1.09 4.82 -8.46
CA LEU A 106 -1.75 5.79 -9.32
C LEU A 106 -1.18 5.69 -10.74
N SER A 107 -2.04 5.87 -11.74
CA SER A 107 -1.62 5.93 -13.14
C SER A 107 -0.75 7.16 -13.40
N GLU A 108 0.25 7.04 -14.29
CA GLU A 108 1.01 8.21 -14.73
C GLU A 108 0.13 9.20 -15.51
N ASP A 109 -0.96 8.71 -16.13
CA ASP A 109 -1.92 9.52 -16.88
C ASP A 109 -2.55 10.65 -16.06
N ILE A 110 -2.51 10.58 -14.72
CA ILE A 110 -3.14 11.56 -13.82
C ILE A 110 -2.14 12.53 -13.17
N LYS A 111 -0.86 12.43 -13.52
CA LYS A 111 0.23 13.17 -12.88
C LYS A 111 0.05 14.69 -13.01
N ASP A 112 -0.33 15.15 -14.19
CA ASP A 112 -0.47 16.58 -14.47
C ASP A 112 -1.68 17.17 -13.75
N GLU A 113 -2.82 16.47 -13.73
CA GLU A 113 -4.00 16.85 -12.97
C GLU A 113 -3.69 16.91 -11.47
N LEU A 114 -2.99 15.89 -10.95
CA LEU A 114 -2.62 15.83 -9.53
C LEU A 114 -1.68 16.98 -9.16
N TRP A 115 -0.66 17.26 -9.99
CA TRP A 115 0.25 18.37 -9.76
C TRP A 115 -0.44 19.72 -9.88
N CYS A 116 -1.34 19.90 -10.85
CA CYS A 116 -2.15 21.12 -10.97
C CYS A 116 -3.02 21.32 -9.73
N ALA A 117 -3.71 20.27 -9.27
CA ALA A 117 -4.51 20.32 -8.06
C ALA A 117 -3.63 20.63 -6.83
N ALA A 118 -2.41 20.11 -6.74
CA ALA A 118 -1.51 20.34 -5.61
C ALA A 118 -0.89 21.75 -5.60
N SER A 119 -0.39 22.20 -6.75
CA SER A 119 0.48 23.38 -6.89
C SER A 119 -0.26 24.69 -7.19
N ARG A 120 -1.58 24.63 -7.42
CA ARG A 120 -2.43 25.80 -7.73
C ARG A 120 -3.71 25.80 -6.89
N TYR A 121 -4.41 26.94 -6.92
CA TYR A 121 -5.78 27.04 -6.42
C TYR A 121 -6.72 26.21 -7.29
N SER A 122 -7.80 25.70 -6.71
CA SER A 122 -8.80 24.91 -7.41
C SER A 122 -10.20 25.20 -6.87
N ASN A 123 -11.22 24.76 -7.61
CA ASN A 123 -12.63 24.84 -7.23
C ASN A 123 -13.03 23.76 -6.19
N LEU A 124 -12.13 23.38 -5.29
CA LEU A 124 -12.32 22.29 -4.34
C LEU A 124 -13.62 22.42 -3.52
N GLU A 125 -13.94 23.63 -3.05
CA GLU A 125 -15.18 23.94 -2.31
C GLU A 125 -15.86 25.17 -2.91
N TYR A 126 -15.76 25.35 -4.23
CA TYR A 126 -16.32 26.50 -4.94
C TYR A 126 -17.12 26.00 -6.14
N ASP A 127 -18.40 26.34 -6.18
CA ASP A 127 -19.28 26.06 -7.31
C ASP A 127 -19.03 27.13 -8.39
N LEU A 128 -18.56 26.71 -9.55
CA LEU A 128 -18.23 27.62 -10.65
C LEU A 128 -19.48 28.19 -11.34
N ASP A 129 -20.59 27.45 -11.35
CA ASP A 129 -21.82 27.87 -12.01
C ASP A 129 -22.56 28.90 -11.15
N ASN A 130 -22.60 28.67 -9.83
CA ASN A 130 -23.31 29.54 -8.89
C ASN A 130 -22.43 30.63 -8.26
N GLY A 131 -21.10 30.54 -8.37
CA GLY A 131 -20.17 31.52 -7.83
C GLY A 131 -20.12 31.56 -6.30
N GLU A 132 -20.43 30.45 -5.64
CA GLU A 132 -20.53 30.36 -4.17
C GLU A 132 -19.83 29.12 -3.59
N ARG A 133 -19.88 28.99 -2.25
CA ARG A 133 -19.26 27.85 -1.56
C ARG A 133 -20.01 26.56 -1.88
N GLY A 134 -19.32 25.60 -2.49
CA GLY A 134 -19.83 24.27 -2.81
C GLY A 134 -19.34 23.18 -1.86
N SER A 135 -19.91 21.99 -2.00
CA SER A 135 -19.44 20.78 -1.31
C SER A 135 -18.30 20.15 -2.09
N ARG A 136 -17.15 19.88 -1.44
CA ARG A 136 -16.04 19.17 -2.09
C ARG A 136 -16.38 17.77 -2.62
N TYR A 137 -17.44 17.17 -2.09
CA TYR A 137 -17.86 15.83 -2.48
C TYR A 137 -18.55 15.82 -3.85
N SER A 138 -19.02 16.96 -4.35
CA SER A 138 -19.68 17.06 -5.66
C SER A 138 -18.83 16.54 -6.81
N HIS A 139 -17.50 16.70 -6.70
CA HIS A 139 -16.52 16.22 -7.68
C HIS A 139 -16.52 14.70 -7.85
N LEU A 140 -16.94 13.96 -6.82
CA LEU A 140 -16.93 12.49 -6.81
C LEU A 140 -18.33 11.88 -6.97
N THR A 141 -19.36 12.58 -6.48
CA THR A 141 -20.73 12.04 -6.36
C THR A 141 -21.29 11.55 -7.70
N SER A 142 -21.16 12.34 -8.77
CA SER A 142 -21.75 11.99 -10.07
C SER A 142 -21.15 10.71 -10.66
N THR A 143 -19.81 10.62 -10.67
CA THR A 143 -19.07 9.49 -11.23
C THR A 143 -19.31 8.22 -10.41
N ILE A 144 -19.20 8.28 -9.08
CA ILE A 144 -19.40 7.09 -8.24
C ILE A 144 -20.85 6.59 -8.36
N LYS A 145 -21.85 7.47 -8.33
CA LYS A 145 -23.25 7.06 -8.52
C LYS A 145 -23.48 6.40 -9.87
N ARG A 146 -22.86 6.92 -10.94
CA ARG A 146 -22.94 6.31 -12.28
C ARG A 146 -22.37 4.90 -12.29
N LEU A 147 -21.23 4.70 -11.61
CA LEU A 147 -20.55 3.40 -11.58
C LEU A 147 -21.26 2.38 -10.68
N THR A 148 -21.79 2.81 -9.54
CA THR A 148 -22.35 1.88 -8.52
C THR A 148 -23.86 1.73 -8.59
N GLY A 149 -24.58 2.70 -9.18
CA GLY A 149 -26.03 2.76 -9.13
C GLY A 149 -26.60 3.21 -7.78
N ALA A 150 -25.76 3.61 -6.82
CA ALA A 150 -26.20 4.07 -5.51
C ALA A 150 -26.97 5.40 -5.59
N GLU A 151 -27.86 5.64 -4.63
CA GLU A 151 -28.64 6.87 -4.56
C GLU A 151 -27.79 8.08 -4.19
N ASP A 152 -26.81 7.90 -3.30
CA ASP A 152 -25.89 8.93 -2.84
C ASP A 152 -24.56 8.33 -2.37
N VAL A 153 -23.57 9.21 -2.19
CA VAL A 153 -22.17 8.84 -1.94
C VAL A 153 -21.53 9.79 -0.95
N LEU A 154 -20.64 9.26 -0.11
CA LEU A 154 -19.72 10.02 0.73
C LEU A 154 -18.34 9.39 0.69
N VAL A 155 -17.29 10.22 0.75
CA VAL A 155 -15.91 9.75 0.81
C VAL A 155 -15.21 10.33 2.04
N VAL A 156 -14.51 9.48 2.77
CA VAL A 156 -13.74 9.82 3.97
C VAL A 156 -12.30 9.32 3.83
N ASN A 157 -11.47 9.61 4.82
CA ASN A 157 -10.02 9.36 4.79
C ASN A 157 -9.61 7.92 4.40
N ASN A 158 -10.27 6.90 4.95
CA ASN A 158 -10.02 5.49 4.64
C ASN A 158 -11.23 4.63 5.04
N ASN A 159 -11.25 3.34 4.69
CA ASN A 159 -12.39 2.48 4.98
C ASN A 159 -12.64 2.29 6.49
N ALA A 160 -11.60 2.34 7.33
CA ALA A 160 -11.76 2.31 8.78
C ALA A 160 -12.59 3.51 9.29
N ALA A 161 -12.31 4.70 8.76
CA ALA A 161 -13.09 5.90 9.00
C ALA A 161 -14.52 5.79 8.45
N ALA A 162 -14.71 5.09 7.32
CA ALA A 162 -16.03 4.84 6.75
C ALA A 162 -16.88 4.00 7.70
N VAL A 163 -16.36 2.85 8.16
CA VAL A 163 -17.05 1.99 9.13
C VAL A 163 -17.37 2.74 10.43
N LEU A 164 -16.42 3.50 10.97
CA LEU A 164 -16.64 4.33 12.16
C LEU A 164 -17.77 5.36 11.94
N LEU A 165 -17.76 6.06 10.81
CA LEU A 165 -18.76 7.08 10.49
C LEU A 165 -20.15 6.46 10.30
N VAL A 166 -20.23 5.34 9.59
CA VAL A 166 -21.49 4.63 9.34
C VAL A 166 -22.11 4.19 10.67
N LEU A 167 -21.35 3.48 11.51
CA LEU A 167 -21.84 2.98 12.79
C LEU A 167 -22.19 4.11 13.78
N SER A 168 -21.36 5.14 13.86
CA SER A 168 -21.64 6.28 14.75
C SER A 168 -22.86 7.10 14.32
N THR A 169 -23.28 6.97 13.06
CA THR A 169 -24.46 7.64 12.52
C THR A 169 -25.71 6.77 12.63
N MET A 170 -25.58 5.48 12.37
CA MET A 170 -26.73 4.58 12.20
C MET A 170 -27.01 3.69 13.42
N ALA A 171 -26.00 3.41 14.26
CA ALA A 171 -26.10 2.44 15.35
C ALA A 171 -25.74 3.02 16.73
N LYS A 172 -25.41 4.31 16.83
CA LYS A 172 -25.01 4.94 18.10
C LYS A 172 -26.12 4.83 19.15
N GLY A 173 -25.77 4.30 20.33
CA GLY A 173 -26.69 4.13 21.45
C GLY A 173 -27.65 2.96 21.32
N GLY A 174 -27.42 2.04 20.37
CA GLY A 174 -28.13 0.76 20.28
C GLY A 174 -27.25 -0.29 19.62
N GLU A 175 -27.85 -1.39 19.20
CA GLU A 175 -27.12 -2.60 18.82
C GLU A 175 -26.83 -2.66 17.31
N ALA A 176 -25.63 -3.16 16.99
CA ALA A 176 -25.20 -3.57 15.66
C ALA A 176 -24.91 -5.08 15.69
N ILE A 177 -25.76 -5.86 15.03
CA ILE A 177 -25.64 -7.32 15.00
C ILE A 177 -24.70 -7.72 13.87
N VAL A 178 -23.70 -8.56 14.15
CA VAL A 178 -22.71 -9.05 13.18
C VAL A 178 -22.26 -10.46 13.51
N SER A 179 -21.86 -11.23 12.50
CA SER A 179 -21.32 -12.57 12.69
C SER A 179 -19.98 -12.53 13.46
N ARG A 180 -19.81 -13.44 14.43
CA ARG A 180 -18.53 -13.64 15.13
C ARG A 180 -17.39 -13.97 14.16
N GLY A 181 -17.68 -14.70 13.08
CA GLY A 181 -16.71 -15.07 12.05
C GLY A 181 -16.25 -13.91 11.17
N GLU A 182 -16.85 -12.73 11.32
CA GLU A 182 -16.61 -11.52 10.54
C GLU A 182 -15.93 -10.40 11.36
N LEU A 183 -15.58 -10.67 12.63
CA LEU A 183 -14.85 -9.74 13.50
C LEU A 183 -13.36 -9.70 13.18
N VAL A 184 -13.03 -9.06 12.06
CA VAL A 184 -11.68 -9.10 11.47
C VAL A 184 -10.69 -8.12 12.13
N GLU A 185 -9.40 -8.48 12.08
CA GLU A 185 -8.27 -7.59 12.30
C GLU A 185 -7.52 -7.41 10.97
N VAL A 186 -7.36 -6.16 10.51
CA VAL A 186 -6.73 -5.84 9.22
C VAL A 186 -5.47 -5.00 9.44
N GLY A 187 -4.37 -5.37 8.79
CA GLY A 187 -3.06 -4.75 9.02
C GLY A 187 -2.51 -5.21 10.37
N GLY A 188 -2.29 -4.30 11.31
CA GLY A 188 -1.83 -4.66 12.67
C GLY A 188 -2.43 -3.79 13.77
N SER A 189 -3.46 -2.99 13.47
CA SER A 189 -4.05 -2.04 14.42
C SER A 189 -5.53 -1.77 14.22
N PHE A 190 -6.11 -2.10 13.06
CA PHE A 190 -7.54 -1.97 12.82
C PHE A 190 -8.25 -3.26 13.22
N ARG A 191 -9.16 -3.14 14.20
CA ARG A 191 -10.01 -4.24 14.67
C ARG A 191 -11.46 -3.77 14.62
N ILE A 192 -12.32 -4.53 13.96
CA ILE A 192 -13.77 -4.23 13.90
C ILE A 192 -14.35 -3.99 15.30
N PRO A 193 -14.12 -4.85 16.31
CA PRO A 193 -14.64 -4.63 17.66
C PRO A 193 -14.21 -3.29 18.28
N SER A 194 -12.95 -2.90 18.10
CA SER A 194 -12.42 -1.64 18.67
C SER A 194 -13.04 -0.41 18.00
N ILE A 195 -13.29 -0.47 16.70
CA ILE A 195 -13.91 0.63 15.95
C ILE A 195 -15.40 0.73 16.25
N MET A 196 -16.08 -0.41 16.41
CA MET A 196 -17.48 -0.46 16.86
C MET A 196 -17.63 0.19 18.23
N ALA A 197 -16.75 -0.13 19.18
CA ALA A 197 -16.77 0.50 20.50
C ALA A 197 -16.59 2.03 20.42
N LEU A 198 -15.68 2.52 19.56
CA LEU A 198 -15.47 3.96 19.35
C LEU A 198 -16.65 4.66 18.69
N SER A 199 -17.44 3.93 17.90
CA SER A 199 -18.63 4.48 17.23
C SER A 199 -19.78 4.79 18.20
N GLY A 200 -19.73 4.21 19.41
CA GLY A 200 -20.82 4.26 20.39
C GLY A 200 -21.98 3.32 20.06
N ALA A 201 -21.79 2.38 19.13
CA ALA A 201 -22.70 1.26 18.91
C ALA A 201 -22.33 0.10 19.84
N GLU A 202 -23.33 -0.65 20.28
CA GLU A 202 -23.15 -1.90 21.00
C GLU A 202 -22.99 -3.04 19.99
N LEU A 203 -21.88 -3.77 20.09
CA LEU A 203 -21.61 -4.92 19.22
C LEU A 203 -22.34 -6.15 19.76
N VAL A 204 -23.27 -6.70 18.96
CA VAL A 204 -23.93 -7.97 19.25
C VAL A 204 -23.41 -9.03 18.28
N GLU A 205 -22.50 -9.87 18.77
CA GLU A 205 -21.91 -10.95 17.99
C GLU A 205 -22.81 -12.21 17.98
N VAL A 206 -23.05 -12.75 16.78
CA VAL A 206 -23.91 -13.94 16.60
C VAL A 206 -23.18 -15.09 15.92
N GLY A 207 -23.75 -16.29 16.06
CA GLY A 207 -23.20 -17.51 15.48
C GLY A 207 -21.86 -17.92 16.07
N SER A 208 -21.07 -18.64 15.28
CA SER A 208 -19.74 -19.13 15.63
C SER A 208 -18.70 -18.65 14.62
N THR A 209 -17.42 -18.83 14.94
CA THR A 209 -16.30 -18.40 14.08
C THR A 209 -16.40 -18.96 12.66
N ASN A 210 -16.70 -20.26 12.52
CA ASN A 210 -16.75 -20.94 11.23
C ASN A 210 -18.16 -21.01 10.63
N LYS A 211 -19.22 -21.04 11.44
CA LYS A 211 -20.61 -21.14 10.97
C LYS A 211 -21.49 -20.06 11.59
N THR A 212 -22.15 -19.29 10.74
CA THR A 212 -23.24 -18.40 11.14
C THR A 212 -24.43 -18.64 10.22
N HIS A 213 -25.60 -18.84 10.82
CA HIS A 213 -26.86 -19.06 10.12
C HIS A 213 -27.78 -17.85 10.27
N LEU A 214 -28.74 -17.72 9.35
CA LEU A 214 -29.71 -16.60 9.39
C LEU A 214 -30.53 -16.56 10.69
N LYS A 215 -30.79 -17.72 11.32
CA LYS A 215 -31.47 -17.80 12.61
C LYS A 215 -30.72 -17.09 13.73
N ASP A 216 -29.37 -17.10 13.70
CA ASP A 216 -28.55 -16.52 14.75
C ASP A 216 -28.71 -14.99 14.76
N TYR A 217 -28.79 -14.37 13.57
CA TYR A 217 -29.17 -12.97 13.43
C TYR A 217 -30.59 -12.70 13.92
N LYS A 218 -31.55 -13.51 13.48
CA LYS A 218 -32.97 -13.30 13.81
C LYS A 218 -33.24 -13.38 15.31
N GLU A 219 -32.61 -14.31 16.02
CA GLU A 219 -32.78 -14.52 17.46
C GLU A 219 -32.15 -13.40 18.30
N ALA A 220 -31.16 -12.70 17.75
CA ALA A 220 -30.49 -11.59 18.41
C ALA A 220 -31.17 -10.22 18.21
N ILE A 221 -32.20 -10.12 17.36
CA ILE A 221 -32.92 -8.85 17.14
C ILE A 221 -33.72 -8.50 18.39
N THR A 222 -33.46 -7.31 18.94
CA THR A 222 -34.18 -6.69 20.05
C THR A 222 -34.82 -5.36 19.63
N GLU A 223 -35.45 -4.68 20.59
CA GLU A 223 -35.94 -3.30 20.41
C GLU A 223 -34.83 -2.25 20.33
N ASP A 224 -33.63 -2.56 20.83
CA ASP A 224 -32.45 -1.70 20.78
C ASP A 224 -31.62 -1.91 19.51
N THR A 225 -31.98 -2.91 18.68
CA THR A 225 -31.28 -3.19 17.43
C THR A 225 -31.49 -2.08 16.41
N ASN A 226 -30.38 -1.49 15.97
CA ASN A 226 -30.39 -0.40 14.99
C ASN A 226 -29.98 -0.85 13.60
N VAL A 227 -29.04 -1.79 13.48
CA VAL A 227 -28.49 -2.21 12.18
C VAL A 227 -28.14 -3.70 12.16
N LEU A 228 -28.25 -4.31 10.98
CA LEU A 228 -27.61 -5.59 10.68
C LEU A 228 -26.33 -5.29 9.89
N MET A 229 -25.20 -5.85 10.32
CA MET A 229 -23.90 -5.60 9.70
C MET A 229 -23.31 -6.90 9.15
N LYS A 230 -22.75 -6.82 7.95
CA LYS A 230 -21.91 -7.86 7.37
C LYS A 230 -20.52 -7.31 7.08
N VAL A 231 -19.47 -8.06 7.41
CA VAL A 231 -18.09 -7.69 7.06
C VAL A 231 -17.47 -8.76 6.17
N HIS A 232 -16.91 -8.34 5.04
CA HIS A 232 -16.20 -9.25 4.14
C HIS A 232 -14.83 -9.62 4.72
N THR A 233 -14.51 -10.92 4.72
CA THR A 233 -13.22 -11.44 5.20
C THR A 233 -12.10 -11.25 4.16
N SER A 234 -11.84 -9.99 3.79
CA SER A 234 -10.90 -9.64 2.70
C SER A 234 -9.43 -9.99 2.94
N ASN A 235 -9.03 -10.33 4.18
CA ASN A 235 -7.62 -10.56 4.52
C ASN A 235 -7.33 -11.93 5.14
N TYR A 236 -8.34 -12.78 5.32
CA TYR A 236 -8.17 -14.20 5.63
C TYR A 236 -9.34 -15.02 5.08
N ARG A 237 -9.18 -16.33 5.00
CA ARG A 237 -10.28 -17.25 4.70
C ARG A 237 -10.31 -18.36 5.74
N ILE A 238 -11.50 -18.79 6.13
CA ILE A 238 -11.71 -19.97 6.98
C ILE A 238 -11.94 -21.14 6.02
N MET A 239 -11.16 -22.22 6.19
CA MET A 239 -11.28 -23.43 5.37
C MET A 239 -11.94 -24.55 6.17
N GLY A 240 -12.64 -25.46 5.48
CA GLY A 240 -13.30 -26.62 6.10
C GLY A 240 -14.82 -26.46 6.25
N PHE A 241 -15.36 -26.80 7.42
CA PHE A 241 -16.81 -26.71 7.68
C PHE A 241 -17.23 -25.27 7.99
N THR A 242 -17.50 -24.51 6.94
CA THR A 242 -17.88 -23.10 7.04
C THR A 242 -19.28 -22.82 6.52
N GLU A 243 -19.94 -21.83 7.10
CA GLU A 243 -21.24 -21.34 6.66
C GLU A 243 -21.37 -19.85 6.95
N SER A 244 -21.88 -19.08 5.99
CA SER A 244 -22.04 -17.62 6.10
C SER A 244 -23.37 -17.19 5.51
N VAL A 245 -24.01 -16.22 6.14
CA VAL A 245 -25.25 -15.61 5.64
C VAL A 245 -24.92 -14.64 4.50
N SER A 246 -25.65 -14.73 3.39
CA SER A 246 -25.51 -13.81 2.26
C SER A 246 -26.11 -12.43 2.56
N ILE A 247 -25.72 -11.41 1.79
CA ILE A 247 -26.32 -10.07 1.91
C ILE A 247 -27.79 -10.10 1.56
N GLU A 248 -28.19 -10.82 0.51
CA GLU A 248 -29.59 -10.93 0.12
C GLU A 248 -30.47 -11.48 1.26
N GLU A 249 -30.00 -12.51 1.97
CA GLU A 249 -30.69 -13.06 3.13
C GLU A 249 -30.80 -12.04 4.28
N LEU A 250 -29.72 -11.30 4.57
CA LEU A 250 -29.74 -10.24 5.59
C LEU A 250 -30.67 -9.10 5.20
N VAL A 251 -30.70 -8.70 3.93
CA VAL A 251 -31.59 -7.65 3.41
C VAL A 251 -33.06 -8.07 3.52
N ASN A 252 -33.36 -9.34 3.23
CA ASN A 252 -34.72 -9.87 3.41
C ASN A 252 -35.13 -9.91 4.89
N LEU A 253 -34.20 -10.24 5.80
CA LEU A 253 -34.43 -10.15 7.24
C LEU A 253 -34.63 -8.69 7.69
N GLY A 254 -33.76 -7.79 7.25
CA GLY A 254 -33.82 -6.36 7.54
C GLY A 254 -35.14 -5.74 7.11
N LYS A 255 -35.64 -6.05 5.91
CA LYS A 255 -36.97 -5.61 5.44
C LYS A 255 -38.10 -6.08 6.35
N LYS A 256 -38.05 -7.32 6.85
CA LYS A 256 -39.07 -7.88 7.75
C LYS A 256 -39.14 -7.15 9.09
N TYR A 257 -37.98 -6.75 9.62
CA TYR A 257 -37.86 -6.09 10.92
C TYR A 257 -37.67 -4.56 10.83
N LYS A 258 -37.67 -4.01 9.61
CA LYS A 258 -37.41 -2.58 9.30
C LYS A 258 -36.03 -2.10 9.80
N LEU A 259 -35.03 -2.95 9.68
CA LEU A 259 -33.64 -2.66 10.03
C LEU A 259 -32.79 -2.46 8.76
N PRO A 260 -31.95 -1.41 8.70
CA PRO A 260 -30.98 -1.27 7.62
C PRO A 260 -29.87 -2.31 7.69
N VAL A 261 -29.36 -2.68 6.51
CA VAL A 261 -28.21 -3.57 6.34
C VAL A 261 -27.00 -2.79 5.86
N ILE A 262 -25.90 -2.89 6.62
CA ILE A 262 -24.60 -2.33 6.29
C ILE A 262 -23.68 -3.47 5.83
N GLU A 263 -23.02 -3.30 4.71
CA GLU A 263 -21.93 -4.18 4.28
C GLU A 263 -20.59 -3.42 4.28
N ASP A 264 -19.63 -3.91 5.05
CA ASP A 264 -18.23 -3.54 4.86
C ASP A 264 -17.56 -4.52 3.90
N LEU A 265 -17.54 -4.16 2.62
CA LEU A 265 -16.92 -4.96 1.56
C LEU A 265 -15.39 -4.92 1.65
N GLY A 266 -14.83 -3.77 2.06
CA GLY A 266 -13.41 -3.60 2.31
C GLY A 266 -12.51 -3.57 1.06
N SER A 267 -12.59 -4.55 0.16
CA SER A 267 -11.69 -4.78 -1.00
C SER A 267 -11.86 -3.76 -2.13
N GLY A 268 -13.07 -3.24 -2.33
CA GLY A 268 -13.38 -2.18 -3.31
C GLY A 268 -13.32 -2.65 -4.75
N VAL A 269 -13.75 -3.88 -5.04
CA VAL A 269 -13.78 -4.44 -6.41
C VAL A 269 -14.93 -3.81 -7.22
N PHE A 270 -14.60 -3.25 -8.39
CA PHE A 270 -15.58 -2.69 -9.33
C PHE A 270 -15.80 -3.58 -10.57
N ILE A 271 -14.75 -4.29 -10.99
CA ILE A 271 -14.76 -5.16 -12.16
C ILE A 271 -14.67 -6.60 -11.67
N ASP A 272 -15.52 -7.48 -12.19
CA ASP A 272 -15.41 -8.91 -11.94
C ASP A 272 -14.13 -9.46 -12.59
N LEU A 273 -13.11 -9.67 -11.75
CA LEU A 273 -11.80 -10.15 -12.18
C LEU A 273 -11.78 -11.64 -12.52
N SER A 274 -12.86 -12.38 -12.29
CA SER A 274 -12.95 -13.77 -12.73
C SER A 274 -12.92 -13.93 -14.24
N LYS A 275 -13.37 -12.90 -14.98
CA LYS A 275 -13.19 -12.77 -16.43
C LYS A 275 -11.72 -12.78 -16.87
N TYR A 276 -10.81 -12.49 -15.96
CA TYR A 276 -9.36 -12.38 -16.19
C TYR A 276 -8.57 -13.50 -15.48
N GLY A 277 -9.25 -14.54 -15.00
CA GLY A 277 -8.63 -15.73 -14.43
C GLY A 277 -8.39 -15.71 -12.93
N LEU A 278 -8.88 -14.71 -12.20
CA LEU A 278 -8.86 -14.70 -10.73
C LEU A 278 -10.10 -15.38 -10.13
N SER A 279 -10.04 -15.76 -8.87
CA SER A 279 -11.25 -16.14 -8.12
C SER A 279 -12.26 -14.98 -8.05
N TYR A 280 -13.55 -15.31 -8.03
CA TYR A 280 -14.59 -14.30 -7.85
C TYR A 280 -14.49 -13.64 -6.47
N GLU A 281 -14.55 -12.31 -6.46
CA GLU A 281 -14.59 -11.47 -5.27
C GLU A 281 -15.80 -10.53 -5.40
N PRO A 282 -16.64 -10.37 -4.36
CA PRO A 282 -17.87 -9.59 -4.48
C PRO A 282 -17.59 -8.15 -4.92
N THR A 283 -18.35 -7.67 -5.91
CA THR A 283 -18.19 -6.30 -6.40
C THR A 283 -19.09 -5.34 -5.65
N VAL A 284 -18.70 -4.05 -5.61
CA VAL A 284 -19.53 -2.98 -5.04
C VAL A 284 -20.91 -2.93 -5.71
N LEU A 285 -20.98 -3.21 -7.01
CA LEU A 285 -22.24 -3.24 -7.76
C LEU A 285 -23.13 -4.40 -7.31
N ASP A 286 -22.54 -5.57 -7.05
CA ASP A 286 -23.29 -6.75 -6.59
C ASP A 286 -23.91 -6.50 -5.22
N SER A 287 -23.15 -5.92 -4.29
CA SER A 287 -23.63 -5.53 -2.96
C SER A 287 -24.84 -4.59 -3.02
N ILE A 288 -24.76 -3.55 -3.86
CA ILE A 288 -25.87 -2.59 -4.05
C ILE A 288 -27.07 -3.26 -4.74
N ARG A 289 -26.85 -4.10 -5.74
CA ARG A 289 -27.93 -4.85 -6.43
C ARG A 289 -28.65 -5.84 -5.53
N GLN A 290 -27.92 -6.48 -4.60
CA GLN A 290 -28.49 -7.37 -3.58
C GLN A 290 -29.28 -6.60 -2.51
N GLY A 291 -29.19 -5.27 -2.51
CA GLY A 291 -30.07 -4.38 -1.74
C GLY A 291 -29.50 -3.92 -0.40
N ALA A 292 -28.18 -4.00 -0.19
CA ALA A 292 -27.55 -3.39 0.97
C ALA A 292 -27.89 -1.89 1.05
N ASP A 293 -28.24 -1.42 2.25
CA ASP A 293 -28.62 -0.01 2.46
C ASP A 293 -27.40 0.92 2.39
N VAL A 294 -26.26 0.43 2.87
CA VAL A 294 -24.95 1.12 2.87
C VAL A 294 -23.85 0.10 2.63
N VAL A 295 -22.92 0.42 1.72
CA VAL A 295 -21.72 -0.36 1.43
C VAL A 295 -20.48 0.51 1.65
N THR A 296 -19.49 -0.01 2.38
CA THR A 296 -18.19 0.65 2.59
C THR A 296 -17.05 -0.14 1.98
N PHE A 297 -16.07 0.55 1.39
CA PHE A 297 -14.86 -0.08 0.84
C PHE A 297 -13.66 0.87 0.73
N SER A 298 -12.48 0.29 0.50
CA SER A 298 -11.22 1.03 0.34
C SER A 298 -10.98 1.46 -1.11
N GLY A 299 -10.41 2.65 -1.31
CA GLY A 299 -9.98 3.15 -2.63
C GLY A 299 -8.61 2.65 -3.10
N ASP A 300 -7.72 2.27 -2.19
CA ASP A 300 -6.32 1.88 -2.44
C ASP A 300 -6.08 0.37 -2.39
N LYS A 301 -7.10 -0.41 -2.71
CA LYS A 301 -7.03 -1.86 -2.85
C LYS A 301 -7.35 -2.23 -4.30
N MET A 302 -8.36 -3.05 -4.53
CA MET A 302 -8.72 -3.55 -5.86
C MET A 302 -9.25 -2.45 -6.80
N LEU A 303 -9.66 -1.31 -6.25
CA LEU A 303 -10.02 -0.12 -7.02
C LEU A 303 -8.81 0.53 -7.72
N GLY A 304 -7.58 0.29 -7.25
CA GLY A 304 -6.39 0.85 -7.89
C GLY A 304 -6.27 2.39 -7.80
N GLY A 305 -6.90 3.00 -6.78
CA GLY A 305 -6.89 4.44 -6.55
C GLY A 305 -6.08 4.86 -5.33
N PRO A 306 -6.24 6.12 -4.86
CA PRO A 306 -5.60 6.60 -3.64
C PRO A 306 -6.31 6.05 -2.39
N GLN A 307 -5.69 6.23 -1.22
CA GLN A 307 -6.32 5.86 0.05
C GLN A 307 -7.61 6.66 0.23
N ALA A 308 -8.74 5.95 0.34
CA ALA A 308 -10.04 6.53 0.58
C ALA A 308 -10.96 5.51 1.24
N GLY A 309 -11.93 5.99 2.04
CA GLY A 309 -13.08 5.21 2.48
C GLY A 309 -14.30 5.67 1.74
N ILE A 310 -14.82 4.82 0.87
CA ILE A 310 -15.94 5.18 0.00
C ILE A 310 -17.20 4.54 0.57
N ILE A 311 -18.23 5.36 0.76
CA ILE A 311 -19.53 4.97 1.31
C ILE A 311 -20.55 5.22 0.22
N VAL A 312 -21.24 4.17 -0.21
CA VAL A 312 -22.29 4.25 -1.23
C VAL A 312 -23.56 3.60 -0.68
N GLY A 313 -24.74 4.14 -1.01
CA GLY A 313 -25.98 3.55 -0.52
C GLY A 313 -27.18 4.47 -0.68
N LYS A 314 -28.18 4.27 0.17
CA LYS A 314 -29.41 5.08 0.19
C LYS A 314 -29.16 6.50 0.65
N LYS A 315 -29.83 7.45 -0.01
CA LYS A 315 -29.66 8.89 0.24
C LYS A 315 -29.98 9.26 1.68
N GLU A 316 -30.99 8.65 2.28
CA GLU A 316 -31.42 8.96 3.65
C GLU A 316 -30.31 8.71 4.70
N TYR A 317 -29.46 7.70 4.51
CA TYR A 317 -28.37 7.38 5.42
C TYR A 317 -27.13 8.24 5.14
N ILE A 318 -26.80 8.41 3.87
CA ILE A 318 -25.66 9.25 3.45
C ILE A 318 -25.86 10.71 3.88
N GLU A 319 -27.07 11.26 3.78
CA GLU A 319 -27.39 12.62 4.24
C GLU A 319 -27.28 12.78 5.76
N LYS A 320 -27.61 11.74 6.54
CA LYS A 320 -27.35 11.73 7.99
C LYS A 320 -25.84 11.75 8.26
N MET A 321 -25.06 10.98 7.52
CA MET A 321 -23.59 10.96 7.66
C MET A 321 -22.96 12.29 7.29
N LYS A 322 -23.41 12.95 6.21
CA LYS A 322 -22.93 14.29 5.83
C LYS A 322 -23.14 15.33 6.95
N LYS A 323 -24.17 15.18 7.79
CA LYS A 323 -24.45 16.05 8.94
C LYS A 323 -23.71 15.67 10.23
N ASN A 324 -23.17 14.46 10.30
CA ASN A 324 -22.40 14.00 11.45
C ASN A 324 -21.06 14.78 11.54
N GLN A 325 -20.74 15.29 12.73
CA GLN A 325 -19.53 16.08 12.96
C GLN A 325 -18.23 15.28 12.71
N LEU A 326 -18.27 13.95 12.85
CA LEU A 326 -17.14 13.09 12.51
C LEU A 326 -16.76 13.22 11.03
N THR A 327 -17.71 13.48 10.13
CA THR A 327 -17.41 13.70 8.69
C THR A 327 -16.41 14.83 8.49
N ARG A 328 -16.43 15.87 9.34
CA ARG A 328 -15.46 16.97 9.25
C ARG A 328 -14.05 16.55 9.69
N ALA A 329 -13.95 15.67 10.69
CA ALA A 329 -12.68 15.14 11.20
C ALA A 329 -12.09 14.08 10.24
N LEU A 330 -12.95 13.27 9.62
CA LEU A 330 -12.60 12.19 8.71
C LEU A 330 -12.55 12.63 7.24
N ARG A 331 -12.63 13.94 7.00
CA ARG A 331 -12.76 14.52 5.66
C ARG A 331 -11.53 14.24 4.82
N VAL A 332 -11.76 13.76 3.60
CA VAL A 332 -10.73 13.53 2.59
C VAL A 332 -10.08 14.83 2.10
N ASP A 333 -8.79 14.78 1.79
CA ASP A 333 -8.00 15.91 1.30
C ASP A 333 -8.17 16.14 -0.22
N LYS A 334 -7.57 17.22 -0.72
CA LYS A 334 -7.69 17.65 -2.13
C LYS A 334 -7.03 16.67 -3.10
N LEU A 335 -5.87 16.12 -2.75
CA LEU A 335 -5.10 15.24 -3.62
C LEU A 335 -5.82 13.92 -3.81
N THR A 336 -6.36 13.36 -2.71
CA THR A 336 -7.17 12.16 -2.77
C THR A 336 -8.44 12.35 -3.60
N ILE A 337 -9.14 13.50 -3.49
CA ILE A 337 -10.30 13.78 -4.36
C ILE A 337 -9.89 13.78 -5.83
N CYS A 338 -8.83 14.52 -6.18
CA CYS A 338 -8.36 14.62 -7.56
C CYS A 338 -7.95 13.25 -8.13
N ALA A 339 -7.11 12.52 -7.38
CA ALA A 339 -6.64 11.20 -7.80
C ALA A 339 -7.80 10.20 -7.90
N LEU A 340 -8.72 10.19 -6.93
CA LEU A 340 -9.86 9.28 -6.94
C LEU A 340 -10.81 9.58 -8.10
N GLU A 341 -11.11 10.85 -8.37
CA GLU A 341 -11.95 11.23 -9.51
C GLU A 341 -11.32 10.79 -10.83
N ALA A 342 -10.02 11.05 -11.01
CA ALA A 342 -9.30 10.66 -12.22
C ALA A 342 -9.26 9.14 -12.42
N THR A 343 -8.99 8.37 -11.36
CA THR A 343 -9.07 6.90 -11.38
C THR A 343 -10.48 6.42 -11.75
N LEU A 344 -11.52 6.96 -11.11
CA LEU A 344 -12.91 6.53 -11.36
C LEU A 344 -13.39 6.88 -12.77
N ARG A 345 -12.86 7.92 -13.41
CA ARG A 345 -13.17 8.23 -14.82
C ARG A 345 -12.69 7.13 -15.76
N MET A 346 -11.58 6.44 -15.44
CA MET A 346 -11.10 5.30 -16.23
C MET A 346 -12.09 4.13 -16.17
N TYR A 347 -12.74 3.90 -15.01
CA TYR A 347 -13.77 2.88 -14.84
C TYR A 347 -15.06 3.10 -15.66
N LEU A 348 -15.23 4.26 -16.32
CA LEU A 348 -16.32 4.45 -17.27
C LEU A 348 -16.17 3.57 -18.53
N ASP A 349 -14.97 3.04 -18.76
CA ASP A 349 -14.63 2.08 -19.81
C ASP A 349 -13.79 0.95 -19.19
N GLU A 350 -14.38 -0.25 -19.05
CA GLU A 350 -13.73 -1.41 -18.41
C GLU A 350 -12.37 -1.73 -19.05
N THR A 351 -12.24 -1.61 -20.39
CA THR A 351 -10.97 -1.89 -21.09
C THR A 351 -9.91 -0.86 -20.72
N LYS A 352 -10.25 0.43 -20.71
CA LYS A 352 -9.30 1.48 -20.30
C LYS A 352 -8.91 1.39 -18.83
N ALA A 353 -9.84 1.01 -17.95
CA ALA A 353 -9.53 0.79 -16.55
C ALA A 353 -8.48 -0.32 -16.37
N ILE A 354 -8.68 -1.47 -17.03
CA ILE A 354 -7.74 -2.58 -17.00
C ILE A 354 -6.36 -2.21 -17.56
N GLU A 355 -6.32 -1.41 -18.63
CA GLU A 355 -5.06 -1.03 -19.28
C GLU A 355 -4.29 0.04 -18.49
N ASN A 356 -4.98 1.06 -17.98
CA ASN A 356 -4.32 2.27 -17.49
C ASN A 356 -4.21 2.35 -15.96
N ILE A 357 -5.00 1.57 -15.20
CA ILE A 357 -4.86 1.48 -13.74
C ILE A 357 -3.78 0.44 -13.44
N PRO A 358 -2.60 0.82 -12.92
CA PRO A 358 -1.46 -0.10 -12.85
C PRO A 358 -1.75 -1.34 -12.00
N THR A 359 -2.50 -1.18 -10.90
CA THR A 359 -2.92 -2.30 -10.05
C THR A 359 -3.76 -3.31 -10.83
N LEU A 360 -4.72 -2.85 -11.65
CA LEU A 360 -5.54 -3.76 -12.45
C LEU A 360 -4.70 -4.42 -13.55
N LYS A 361 -3.90 -3.63 -14.28
CA LYS A 361 -3.00 -4.15 -15.33
C LYS A 361 -2.08 -5.25 -14.80
N MET A 362 -1.50 -5.02 -13.61
CA MET A 362 -0.65 -6.00 -12.93
C MET A 362 -1.38 -7.28 -12.56
N LEU A 363 -2.67 -7.21 -12.18
CA LEU A 363 -3.47 -8.40 -11.85
C LEU A 363 -3.87 -9.19 -13.09
N THR A 364 -4.13 -8.51 -14.21
CA THR A 364 -4.71 -9.11 -15.41
C THR A 364 -3.71 -9.33 -16.55
N TYR A 365 -2.40 -9.22 -16.29
CA TYR A 365 -1.38 -9.63 -17.27
C TYR A 365 -1.64 -11.05 -17.76
N LYS A 366 -1.60 -11.23 -19.09
CA LYS A 366 -1.53 -12.56 -19.69
C LYS A 366 -0.13 -13.15 -19.50
N ILE A 367 -0.04 -14.47 -19.44
CA ILE A 367 1.25 -15.14 -19.22
C ILE A 367 2.24 -14.85 -20.34
N GLU A 368 1.77 -14.69 -21.58
CA GLU A 368 2.60 -14.37 -22.74
C GLU A 368 3.22 -12.96 -22.62
N GLU A 369 2.50 -12.00 -22.03
CA GLU A 369 3.04 -10.66 -21.76
C GLU A 369 4.19 -10.72 -20.72
N LEU A 370 4.03 -11.56 -19.69
CA LEU A 370 5.05 -11.76 -18.66
C LEU A 370 6.26 -12.53 -19.17
N GLU A 371 6.08 -13.47 -20.09
CA GLU A 371 7.19 -14.16 -20.78
C GLU A 371 8.04 -13.16 -21.58
N VAL A 372 7.40 -12.26 -22.32
CA VAL A 372 8.13 -11.20 -23.05
C VAL A 372 8.89 -10.29 -22.08
N LYS A 373 8.26 -9.87 -20.97
CA LYS A 373 8.93 -9.05 -19.94
C LYS A 373 10.11 -9.78 -19.28
N ALA A 374 9.93 -11.06 -18.93
CA ALA A 374 10.97 -11.88 -18.33
C ALA A 374 12.16 -12.06 -19.27
N ASN A 375 11.94 -12.37 -20.55
CA ASN A 375 13.00 -12.51 -21.53
C ASN A 375 13.82 -11.22 -21.69
N LYS A 376 13.15 -10.06 -21.81
CA LYS A 376 13.84 -8.75 -21.91
C LYS A 376 14.76 -8.47 -20.73
N LEU A 377 14.26 -8.67 -19.51
CA LEU A 377 15.06 -8.41 -18.30
C LEU A 377 16.16 -9.46 -18.13
N PHE A 378 15.89 -10.73 -18.45
CA PHE A 378 16.86 -11.82 -18.41
C PHE A 378 18.04 -11.60 -19.37
N GLU A 379 17.79 -11.20 -20.62
CA GLU A 379 18.83 -10.87 -21.59
C GLU A 379 19.75 -9.76 -21.08
N LYS A 380 19.19 -8.70 -20.48
CA LYS A 380 19.97 -7.61 -19.90
C LYS A 380 20.83 -8.06 -18.71
N ILE A 381 20.28 -8.90 -17.82
CA ILE A 381 21.01 -9.40 -16.65
C ILE A 381 22.11 -10.37 -17.06
N THR A 382 21.84 -11.29 -17.99
CA THR A 382 22.83 -12.28 -18.45
C THR A 382 24.00 -11.63 -19.20
N ALA A 383 23.78 -10.52 -19.89
CA ALA A 383 24.83 -9.73 -20.52
C ALA A 383 25.89 -9.19 -19.53
N LEU A 384 25.58 -9.13 -18.22
CA LEU A 384 26.54 -8.73 -17.19
C LEU A 384 27.61 -9.80 -16.88
N ASN A 385 27.39 -11.06 -17.27
CA ASN A 385 28.27 -12.19 -16.93
C ASN A 385 28.60 -12.27 -15.43
N LEU A 386 27.57 -12.14 -14.58
CA LEU A 386 27.73 -12.23 -13.13
C LEU A 386 28.16 -13.64 -12.72
N ASN A 387 28.92 -13.75 -11.62
CA ASN A 387 29.23 -15.04 -10.97
C ASN A 387 28.00 -15.60 -10.23
N ALA A 388 26.95 -15.93 -10.99
CA ALA A 388 25.68 -16.44 -10.51
C ALA A 388 25.01 -17.32 -11.57
N ASN A 389 24.27 -18.32 -11.11
CA ASN A 389 23.33 -19.04 -11.96
C ASN A 389 22.03 -18.24 -12.06
N ILE A 390 21.61 -17.90 -13.29
CA ILE A 390 20.45 -17.06 -13.57
C ILE A 390 19.53 -17.82 -14.52
N ASN A 391 18.26 -17.98 -14.17
CA ASN A 391 17.25 -18.66 -15.00
C ASN A 391 15.91 -17.92 -14.98
N ILE A 392 15.14 -18.07 -16.05
CA ILE A 392 13.70 -17.79 -16.04
C ILE A 392 12.99 -19.04 -15.52
N GLU A 393 12.14 -18.87 -14.51
CA GLU A 393 11.34 -19.95 -13.93
C GLU A 393 9.85 -19.58 -13.93
N ASP A 394 8.99 -20.60 -13.96
CA ASP A 394 7.57 -20.43 -13.66
C ASP A 394 7.41 -20.17 -12.15
N GLY A 395 6.53 -19.25 -11.80
CA GLY A 395 6.28 -18.92 -10.40
C GLY A 395 4.85 -18.48 -10.15
N PHE A 396 4.60 -18.08 -8.91
CA PHE A 396 3.32 -17.54 -8.49
C PHE A 396 3.50 -16.15 -7.86
N SER A 397 2.76 -15.19 -8.39
CA SER A 397 2.55 -13.87 -7.80
C SER A 397 1.39 -13.93 -6.80
N GLN A 398 1.26 -12.90 -5.97
CA GLN A 398 0.15 -12.75 -5.01
C GLN A 398 -0.64 -11.49 -5.32
N VAL A 399 -1.97 -11.55 -5.19
CA VAL A 399 -2.81 -10.34 -5.26
C VAL A 399 -2.42 -9.38 -4.12
N GLY A 400 -2.33 -9.91 -2.90
CA GLY A 400 -2.01 -9.14 -1.71
C GLY A 400 -2.93 -9.50 -0.56
N GLY A 401 -2.36 -9.61 0.64
CA GLY A 401 -3.06 -10.08 1.83
C GLY A 401 -4.20 -9.18 2.32
N GLY A 402 -4.36 -7.97 1.77
CA GLY A 402 -5.44 -7.04 2.14
C GLY A 402 -6.74 -7.20 1.34
N SER A 403 -6.76 -8.04 0.30
CA SER A 403 -7.91 -8.22 -0.60
C SER A 403 -8.23 -9.68 -0.90
N MET A 404 -7.25 -10.46 -1.37
CA MET A 404 -7.45 -11.87 -1.75
C MET A 404 -6.27 -12.71 -1.22
N PRO A 405 -6.29 -13.13 0.06
CA PRO A 405 -5.11 -13.61 0.78
C PRO A 405 -4.59 -14.98 0.33
N LEU A 406 -5.45 -15.82 -0.27
CA LEU A 406 -5.08 -17.15 -0.77
C LEU A 406 -4.88 -17.18 -2.28
N GLU A 407 -5.13 -16.06 -2.96
CA GLU A 407 -5.11 -16.01 -4.42
C GLU A 407 -3.68 -15.91 -4.93
N THR A 408 -3.29 -16.89 -5.73
CA THR A 408 -2.01 -16.94 -6.43
C THR A 408 -2.22 -16.85 -7.93
N ILE A 409 -1.41 -16.05 -8.61
CA ILE A 409 -1.50 -15.86 -10.06
C ILE A 409 -0.22 -16.37 -10.71
N SER A 410 -0.32 -17.20 -11.74
CA SER A 410 0.84 -17.66 -12.50
C SER A 410 1.65 -16.49 -13.05
N THR A 411 2.98 -16.59 -13.00
CA THR A 411 3.90 -15.55 -13.44
C THR A 411 5.20 -16.15 -13.97
N LYS A 412 6.08 -15.29 -14.46
CA LYS A 412 7.48 -15.61 -14.78
C LYS A 412 8.38 -14.86 -13.82
N VAL A 413 9.42 -15.54 -13.35
CA VAL A 413 10.39 -14.96 -12.42
C VAL A 413 11.80 -15.12 -12.95
N ILE A 414 12.69 -14.21 -12.59
CA ILE A 414 14.13 -14.39 -12.77
C ILE A 414 14.71 -14.84 -11.44
N ALA A 415 15.20 -16.07 -11.41
CA ALA A 415 15.86 -16.66 -10.27
C ALA A 415 17.38 -16.48 -10.38
N ILE A 416 18.00 -15.94 -9.34
CA ILE A 416 19.44 -15.67 -9.27
C ILE A 416 20.03 -16.41 -8.06
N THR A 417 21.02 -17.27 -8.31
CA THR A 417 21.79 -17.97 -7.28
C THR A 417 23.25 -17.54 -7.37
N PRO A 418 23.73 -16.62 -6.51
CA PRO A 418 25.13 -16.21 -6.47
C PRO A 418 26.07 -17.37 -6.11
N GLU A 419 27.25 -17.44 -6.75
CA GLU A 419 28.24 -18.50 -6.50
C GLU A 419 29.16 -18.20 -5.31
N HIS A 420 29.49 -16.92 -5.09
CA HIS A 420 30.50 -16.50 -4.10
C HIS A 420 29.93 -15.73 -2.91
N MET A 421 28.61 -15.59 -2.81
CA MET A 421 27.94 -14.99 -1.67
C MET A 421 26.63 -15.71 -1.37
N ASN A 422 26.14 -15.62 -0.13
CA ASN A 422 24.82 -16.16 0.18
C ASN A 422 23.70 -15.22 -0.34
N VAL A 423 22.54 -15.81 -0.62
CA VAL A 423 21.37 -15.09 -1.16
C VAL A 423 20.88 -14.00 -0.22
N SER A 424 20.92 -14.22 1.09
CA SER A 424 20.53 -13.21 2.08
C SER A 424 21.44 -11.96 2.04
N SER A 425 22.71 -12.12 1.68
CA SER A 425 23.63 -11.00 1.50
C SER A 425 23.32 -10.24 0.22
N LEU A 426 22.93 -10.93 -0.85
CA LEU A 426 22.51 -10.31 -2.10
C LEU A 426 21.22 -9.51 -1.90
N GLU A 427 20.21 -10.11 -1.24
CA GLU A 427 18.99 -9.41 -0.84
C GLU A 427 19.30 -8.15 -0.05
N LYS A 428 20.17 -8.26 0.97
CA LYS A 428 20.52 -7.11 1.80
C LYS A 428 21.23 -6.02 1.00
N LYS A 429 22.16 -6.39 0.09
CA LYS A 429 22.85 -5.42 -0.78
C LYS A 429 21.84 -4.68 -1.66
N LEU A 430 20.92 -5.39 -2.31
CA LEU A 430 19.95 -4.81 -3.25
C LEU A 430 18.84 -4.00 -2.55
N ARG A 431 18.38 -4.42 -1.37
CA ARG A 431 17.42 -3.65 -0.57
C ARG A 431 18.03 -2.35 -0.04
N LEU A 432 19.32 -2.38 0.33
CA LEU A 432 20.05 -1.21 0.82
C LEU A 432 20.72 -0.39 -0.29
N SER A 433 20.52 -0.78 -1.54
CA SER A 433 21.05 -0.08 -2.70
C SER A 433 20.26 1.21 -2.97
N GLU A 434 20.75 2.07 -3.87
CA GLU A 434 20.11 3.36 -4.16
C GLU A 434 18.68 3.22 -4.72
N ALA A 435 18.39 2.10 -5.40
CA ALA A 435 17.08 1.82 -5.98
C ALA A 435 16.15 1.02 -5.06
N HIS A 436 16.64 0.52 -3.93
CA HIS A 436 15.88 -0.27 -2.96
C HIS A 436 15.06 -1.41 -3.59
N ILE A 437 15.74 -2.38 -4.21
CA ILE A 437 15.07 -3.50 -4.89
C ILE A 437 14.59 -4.50 -3.86
N ILE A 438 13.27 -4.67 -3.76
CA ILE A 438 12.63 -5.59 -2.82
C ILE A 438 12.16 -6.81 -3.58
N ALA A 439 12.78 -7.96 -3.34
CA ALA A 439 12.44 -9.22 -4.00
C ALA A 439 12.24 -10.34 -2.98
N ARG A 440 11.88 -11.54 -3.46
CA ARG A 440 11.70 -12.71 -2.59
C ARG A 440 13.00 -13.50 -2.48
N VAL A 441 13.24 -14.04 -1.29
CA VAL A 441 14.19 -15.15 -1.10
C VAL A 441 13.38 -16.43 -0.97
N TYR A 442 13.52 -17.33 -1.93
CA TYR A 442 12.78 -18.59 -1.97
C TYR A 442 13.68 -19.71 -2.46
N ASP A 443 13.68 -20.85 -1.75
CA ASP A 443 14.50 -22.02 -2.07
C ASP A 443 16.00 -21.68 -2.34
N ASN A 444 16.58 -20.82 -1.49
CA ASN A 444 17.94 -20.31 -1.62
C ASN A 444 18.23 -19.63 -2.99
N LYS A 445 17.22 -18.99 -3.58
CA LYS A 445 17.32 -18.15 -4.78
C LYS A 445 16.83 -16.73 -4.48
N TYR A 446 17.44 -15.73 -5.11
CA TYR A 446 16.90 -14.38 -5.17
C TYR A 446 15.94 -14.29 -6.35
N VAL A 447 14.67 -14.06 -6.09
CA VAL A 447 13.58 -14.21 -7.07
C VAL A 447 12.96 -12.85 -7.40
N LEU A 448 13.20 -12.40 -8.62
CA LEU A 448 12.61 -11.18 -9.20
C LEU A 448 11.34 -11.56 -9.97
N ASP A 449 10.17 -11.21 -9.44
CA ASP A 449 8.90 -11.43 -10.14
C ASP A 449 8.58 -10.26 -11.08
N VAL A 450 8.49 -10.55 -12.38
CA VAL A 450 8.36 -9.49 -13.40
C VAL A 450 6.96 -8.87 -13.46
N ARG A 451 5.98 -9.44 -12.74
CA ARG A 451 4.61 -8.90 -12.70
C ARG A 451 4.57 -7.47 -12.14
N THR A 452 5.37 -7.19 -11.11
CA THR A 452 5.36 -5.92 -10.37
C THR A 452 6.52 -4.99 -10.74
N ILE A 453 7.39 -5.40 -11.67
CA ILE A 453 8.51 -4.60 -12.17
C ILE A 453 8.05 -3.83 -13.41
N PHE A 454 8.28 -2.52 -13.44
CA PHE A 454 8.02 -1.72 -14.63
C PHE A 454 9.15 -1.85 -15.66
N ASP A 455 8.82 -1.73 -16.95
CA ASP A 455 9.81 -1.92 -18.03
C ASP A 455 10.94 -0.87 -17.99
N ASP A 456 10.66 0.34 -17.51
CA ASP A 456 11.62 1.43 -17.31
C ASP A 456 12.56 1.21 -16.10
N GLU A 457 12.25 0.24 -15.24
CA GLU A 457 13.08 -0.12 -14.09
C GLU A 457 14.13 -1.18 -14.42
N PHE A 458 14.09 -1.79 -15.61
CA PHE A 458 15.00 -2.89 -15.98
C PHE A 458 16.46 -2.47 -15.96
N ASP A 459 16.80 -1.30 -16.52
CA ASP A 459 18.18 -0.83 -16.56
C ASP A 459 18.69 -0.49 -15.15
N VAL A 460 17.83 0.06 -14.29
CA VAL A 460 18.15 0.32 -12.88
C VAL A 460 18.46 -0.99 -12.14
N ILE A 461 17.64 -2.03 -12.33
CA ILE A 461 17.87 -3.35 -11.73
C ILE A 461 19.22 -3.92 -12.17
N VAL A 462 19.53 -3.84 -13.47
CA VAL A 462 20.76 -4.36 -14.05
C VAL A 462 21.99 -3.64 -13.48
N ASP A 463 21.94 -2.31 -13.35
CA ASP A 463 23.04 -1.53 -12.78
C ASP A 463 23.27 -1.85 -11.29
N GLU A 464 22.19 -1.98 -10.51
CA GLU A 464 22.29 -2.34 -9.09
C GLU A 464 22.78 -3.78 -8.88
N LEU A 465 22.39 -4.72 -9.75
CA LEU A 465 22.95 -6.08 -9.76
C LEU A 465 24.45 -6.06 -10.07
N ARG A 466 24.89 -5.27 -11.07
CA ARG A 466 26.31 -5.11 -11.37
C ARG A 466 27.07 -4.59 -10.14
N LYS A 467 26.56 -3.55 -9.47
CA LYS A 467 27.15 -3.00 -8.25
C LYS A 467 27.19 -4.03 -7.11
N ALA A 468 26.16 -4.86 -6.96
CA ALA A 468 26.07 -5.82 -5.86
C ALA A 468 27.04 -7.01 -5.99
N PHE A 469 27.45 -7.36 -7.21
CA PHE A 469 28.40 -8.45 -7.49
C PHE A 469 29.86 -8.01 -7.60
N ASN A 470 30.09 -6.71 -7.77
CA ASN A 470 31.39 -6.07 -7.55
C ASN A 470 31.61 -5.77 -6.06
#